data_AF-A0AB40DN88-F1
#
_entry.id   AF-A0AB40DN88-F1
#
_cell.length_a   1.000
_cell.length_b   1.000
_cell.length_c   1.000
_cell.angle_alpha   90.00
_cell.angle_beta   90.00
_cell.angle_gamma   90.00
#
_symmetry.space_group_name_H-M   'P 1'
#
loop_
_entity.id
_entity.type
_entity.pdbx_description
1 polymer ?
#
loop_
_entity_poly.entity_id
_entity_poly.type
_entity_poly.pdbx_seq_one_letter_code
_entity_poly.pdbx_strand_id
1 'polypeptide(L)'
;MVEKRVCQGSTRRDLSKDSNQNQNHNHNDSPPKSTTIVKYEKSSCLFCNEWFDAQTFTEHLIHCGQVLEECPNGCQAFIPRIRMRSHQKECPRINQQNQNVNNRMSVSMDRLDRQSDQRLLVIEQDVGTIRSVLNEEIRQRLHLITDVGNIRKQNQVVEDWTRDTEKALEELRHQMDEETNRRAFVIEQNHLDVQYCCDITQSLKEQVQSRLDEAQKLINQLSADVTFHQNQLNDNILKLEELIFENERLNR
;
A
#
# COMPACT_ATOMS: atom_id res chain seq x y z
N MET A 1 -22.69 21.93 -30.64
CA MET A 1 -22.37 20.49 -30.71
C MET A 1 -21.23 20.24 -29.76
N VAL A 2 -21.54 19.60 -28.62
CA VAL A 2 -20.61 19.32 -27.52
C VAL A 2 -20.33 17.83 -27.56
N GLU A 3 -19.09 17.42 -27.82
CA GLU A 3 -18.67 16.03 -27.73
C GLU A 3 -17.79 15.78 -26.49
N LYS A 4 -18.45 15.10 -25.55
CA LYS A 4 -18.04 14.14 -24.52
C LYS A 4 -16.54 13.95 -24.19
N ARG A 5 -16.29 14.03 -22.88
CA ARG A 5 -15.19 13.41 -22.13
C ARG A 5 -15.22 11.88 -22.26
N VAL A 6 -14.05 11.26 -22.32
CA VAL A 6 -13.83 9.87 -21.88
C VAL A 6 -12.60 9.84 -20.98
N CYS A 7 -12.82 9.65 -19.67
CA CYS A 7 -11.79 9.26 -18.72
C CYS A 7 -11.72 7.72 -18.71
N GLN A 8 -10.54 7.14 -18.90
CA GLN A 8 -10.32 5.71 -18.81
C GLN A 8 -10.11 5.31 -17.34
N GLY A 9 -11.01 4.46 -16.84
CA GLY A 9 -10.96 3.85 -15.52
C GLY A 9 -10.03 2.63 -15.48
N SER A 10 -9.40 2.48 -14.32
CA SER A 10 -8.50 1.40 -13.92
C SER A 10 -9.30 0.11 -13.66
N THR A 11 -8.93 -1.00 -14.31
CA THR A 11 -9.60 -2.30 -14.16
C THR A 11 -8.94 -3.13 -13.06
N ARG A 12 -9.70 -3.54 -12.05
CA ARG A 12 -9.31 -4.53 -11.04
C ARG A 12 -10.39 -5.63 -10.96
N ARG A 13 -9.89 -6.88 -10.96
CA ARG A 13 -10.50 -8.17 -10.58
C ARG A 13 -11.48 -8.82 -11.56
N ASP A 14 -11.14 -10.07 -11.91
CA ASP A 14 -12.08 -11.18 -11.91
C ASP A 14 -11.39 -12.47 -11.40
N LEU A 15 -12.05 -13.11 -10.44
CA LEU A 15 -11.83 -14.47 -9.96
C LEU A 15 -13.05 -15.28 -10.39
N SER A 16 -12.85 -16.53 -10.81
CA SER A 16 -13.52 -17.73 -10.25
C SER A 16 -13.63 -18.90 -11.24
N LYS A 17 -13.66 -20.11 -10.64
CA LYS A 17 -14.13 -21.44 -11.12
C LYS A 17 -13.03 -22.39 -11.66
N ASP A 18 -12.96 -23.68 -11.32
CA ASP A 18 -13.88 -24.58 -10.62
C ASP A 18 -13.19 -25.91 -10.17
N SER A 19 -13.81 -26.55 -9.17
CA SER A 19 -13.97 -28.01 -8.94
C SER A 19 -12.79 -28.94 -8.64
N ASN A 20 -12.80 -29.57 -7.45
CA ASN A 20 -13.06 -31.03 -7.38
C ASN A 20 -13.50 -31.52 -5.99
N GLN A 21 -14.47 -32.44 -6.00
CA GLN A 21 -15.08 -33.12 -4.85
C GLN A 21 -14.26 -34.34 -4.40
N ASN A 22 -14.21 -34.62 -3.10
CA ASN A 22 -14.45 -35.98 -2.59
C ASN A 22 -14.75 -36.04 -1.08
N GLN A 23 -15.63 -36.97 -0.71
CA GLN A 23 -16.30 -37.13 0.60
C GLN A 23 -15.64 -38.17 1.53
N ASN A 24 -16.08 -38.15 2.81
CA ASN A 24 -15.96 -39.12 3.92
C ASN A 24 -14.64 -39.13 4.72
N HIS A 25 -14.58 -39.19 6.06
CA HIS A 25 -15.53 -39.58 7.13
C HIS A 25 -15.14 -39.01 8.53
N ASN A 26 -16.13 -38.93 9.44
CA ASN A 26 -16.18 -38.70 10.91
C ASN A 26 -14.89 -38.72 11.77
N HIS A 27 -14.69 -37.74 12.66
CA HIS A 27 -15.17 -37.64 14.08
C HIS A 27 -14.27 -36.67 14.92
N ASN A 28 -14.93 -35.85 15.76
CA ASN A 28 -14.51 -35.21 17.03
C ASN A 28 -13.03 -34.90 17.32
N ASP A 29 -12.66 -33.61 17.45
CA ASP A 29 -12.37 -32.94 18.73
C ASP A 29 -11.50 -31.67 18.57
N SER A 30 -11.99 -30.57 19.15
CA SER A 30 -11.29 -29.30 19.49
C SER A 30 -10.75 -28.41 18.34
N PRO A 31 -10.81 -27.06 18.49
CA PRO A 31 -10.37 -26.15 17.44
C PRO A 31 -8.83 -26.10 17.40
N PRO A 32 -8.18 -26.37 16.25
CA PRO A 32 -6.74 -26.20 16.17
C PRO A 32 -6.44 -24.69 16.11
N LYS A 33 -5.65 -24.23 17.08
CA LYS A 33 -4.95 -22.95 16.99
C LYS A 33 -4.19 -22.96 15.67
N SER A 34 -4.58 -22.07 14.77
CA SER A 34 -3.94 -21.89 13.47
C SER A 34 -2.53 -21.33 13.68
N THR A 35 -1.58 -22.20 14.01
CA THR A 35 -0.17 -21.92 13.77
C THR A 35 0.03 -22.09 12.28
N THR A 36 0.20 -20.98 11.56
CA THR A 36 0.66 -20.97 10.19
C THR A 36 1.92 -21.81 10.10
N ILE A 37 1.81 -23.06 9.63
CA ILE A 37 2.97 -23.90 9.32
C ILE A 37 3.58 -23.25 8.08
N VAL A 38 4.55 -22.38 8.31
CA VAL A 38 5.42 -21.87 7.26
C VAL A 38 6.14 -23.09 6.70
N LYS A 39 5.72 -23.52 5.51
CA LYS A 39 6.40 -24.57 4.77
C LYS A 39 7.71 -23.96 4.27
N TYR A 40 8.76 -24.06 5.07
CA TYR A 40 10.10 -23.61 4.68
C TYR A 40 10.56 -24.46 3.50
N GLU A 41 10.38 -23.97 2.28
CA GLU A 41 10.84 -24.67 1.07
C GLU A 41 12.37 -24.79 1.05
N LYS A 42 13.06 -23.89 1.76
CA LYS A 42 14.52 -23.85 1.90
C LYS A 42 14.95 -23.68 3.35
N SER A 43 16.01 -24.39 3.72
CA SER A 43 16.65 -24.35 5.03
C SER A 43 18.12 -23.98 4.89
N SER A 44 18.64 -23.12 5.77
CA SER A 44 20.06 -22.77 5.81
C SER A 44 20.83 -23.71 6.73
N CYS A 45 22.03 -24.11 6.32
CA CYS A 45 22.92 -24.88 7.18
C CYS A 45 23.66 -23.95 8.16
N LEU A 46 23.51 -24.19 9.47
CA LEU A 46 24.19 -23.40 10.50
C LEU A 46 25.73 -23.51 10.47
N PHE A 47 26.28 -24.53 9.81
CA PHE A 47 27.72 -24.82 9.81
C PHE A 47 28.45 -24.20 8.61
N CYS A 48 27.85 -24.20 7.42
CA CYS A 48 28.45 -23.62 6.21
C CYS A 48 27.73 -22.36 5.69
N ASN A 49 26.59 -21.98 6.27
CA ASN A 49 25.75 -20.84 5.86
C ASN A 49 25.21 -20.92 4.42
N GLU A 50 25.22 -22.10 3.80
CA GLU A 50 24.61 -22.34 2.49
C GLU A 50 23.13 -22.74 2.62
N TRP A 51 22.35 -22.43 1.58
CA TRP A 51 20.91 -22.68 1.51
C TRP A 51 20.61 -23.95 0.71
N PHE A 52 19.78 -24.82 1.28
CA PHE A 52 19.40 -26.09 0.66
C PHE A 52 17.88 -26.23 0.60
N ASP A 53 17.40 -26.99 -0.38
CA ASP A 53 16.00 -27.39 -0.44
C ASP A 53 15.69 -28.38 0.69
N ALA A 54 14.46 -28.35 1.21
CA ALA A 54 14.08 -29.19 2.37
C ALA A 54 14.33 -30.70 2.15
N GLN A 55 14.28 -31.17 0.91
CA GLN A 55 14.54 -32.58 0.56
C GLN A 55 16.02 -32.97 0.62
N THR A 56 16.94 -32.04 0.37
CA THR A 56 18.39 -32.30 0.32
C THR A 56 19.12 -31.83 1.58
N PHE A 57 18.46 -31.07 2.45
CA PHE A 57 19.05 -30.53 3.67
C PHE A 57 19.59 -31.61 4.62
N THR A 58 18.84 -32.71 4.82
CA THR A 58 19.28 -33.81 5.69
C THR A 58 20.52 -34.51 5.14
N GLU A 59 20.59 -34.72 3.82
CA GLU A 59 21.76 -35.30 3.16
C GLU A 59 22.97 -34.36 3.26
N HIS A 60 22.77 -33.05 3.07
CA HIS A 60 23.81 -32.05 3.27
C HIS A 60 24.39 -32.10 4.69
N LEU A 61 23.57 -32.15 5.75
CA LEU A 61 24.05 -32.16 7.14
C LEU A 61 25.00 -33.34 7.43
N ILE A 62 24.76 -34.50 6.81
CA ILE A 62 25.61 -35.70 6.95
C ILE A 62 26.99 -35.45 6.31
N HIS A 63 27.02 -34.79 5.16
CA HIS A 63 28.24 -34.57 4.38
C HIS A 63 28.90 -33.20 4.59
N CYS A 64 28.30 -32.34 5.40
CA CYS A 64 28.79 -30.98 5.62
C CYS A 64 30.17 -31.02 6.30
N GLY A 65 31.18 -30.52 5.59
CA GLY A 65 32.56 -30.50 6.05
C GLY A 65 32.82 -29.60 7.26
N GLN A 66 31.91 -28.66 7.54
CA GLN A 66 32.01 -27.71 8.64
C GLN A 66 31.39 -28.22 9.95
N VAL A 67 30.68 -29.36 9.91
CA VAL A 67 30.17 -30.01 11.13
C VAL A 67 31.36 -30.44 11.99
N LEU A 68 31.28 -30.12 13.28
CA LEU A 68 32.30 -30.48 14.26
C LEU A 68 32.14 -31.94 14.70
N GLU A 69 33.23 -32.70 14.67
CA GLU A 69 33.30 -34.08 15.15
C GLU A 69 34.37 -34.22 16.24
N GLU A 70 34.13 -35.10 17.20
CA GLU A 70 35.12 -35.44 18.22
C GLU A 70 36.31 -36.16 17.58
N CYS A 71 37.53 -35.76 17.97
CA CYS A 71 38.74 -36.41 17.46
C CYS A 71 38.84 -37.87 17.96
N PRO A 72 39.06 -38.86 17.06
CA PRO A 72 39.14 -40.28 17.44
C PRO A 72 40.39 -40.65 18.25
N ASN A 73 41.39 -39.76 18.31
CA ASN A 73 42.59 -39.96 19.14
C ASN A 73 42.35 -39.61 20.63
N GLY A 74 41.14 -39.19 21.00
CA GLY A 74 40.76 -38.88 22.38
C GLY A 74 41.33 -37.57 22.92
N CYS A 75 41.89 -36.69 22.08
CA CYS A 75 42.45 -35.40 22.52
C CYS A 75 41.38 -34.37 22.96
N GLN A 76 40.11 -34.77 23.04
CA GLN A 76 38.95 -33.96 23.43
C GLN A 76 38.68 -32.74 22.54
N ALA A 77 39.33 -32.64 21.39
CA ALA A 77 39.09 -31.57 20.44
C ALA A 77 37.91 -31.90 19.51
N PHE A 78 37.00 -30.93 19.36
CA PHE A 78 35.95 -30.94 18.34
C PHE A 78 36.47 -30.21 17.10
N ILE A 79 36.65 -30.94 16.00
CA ILE A 79 37.30 -30.46 14.78
C ILE A 79 36.31 -30.52 13.62
N PRO A 80 36.24 -29.51 12.73
CA PRO A 80 35.44 -29.60 11.52
C PRO A 80 35.82 -30.84 10.71
N ARG A 81 34.84 -31.61 10.24
CA ARG A 81 35.03 -32.85 9.47
C ARG A 81 36.10 -32.70 8.38
N ILE A 82 36.09 -31.59 7.63
CA ILE A 82 37.06 -31.31 6.56
C ILE A 82 38.51 -31.18 7.05
N ARG A 83 38.73 -30.77 8.30
CA ARG A 83 40.05 -30.58 8.92
C ARG A 83 40.52 -31.76 9.77
N MET A 84 39.71 -32.82 9.89
CA MET A 84 40.02 -33.96 10.75
C MET A 84 41.31 -34.68 10.32
N ARG A 85 41.53 -34.88 9.01
CA ARG A 85 42.75 -35.55 8.49
C ARG A 85 44.03 -34.77 8.79
N SER A 86 44.00 -33.44 8.70
CA SER A 86 45.14 -32.59 9.05
C SER A 86 45.42 -32.64 10.55
N HIS A 87 44.37 -32.51 11.37
CA HIS A 87 44.49 -32.58 12.82
C HIS A 87 45.12 -33.91 13.29
N GLN A 88 44.69 -35.04 12.72
CA GLN A 88 45.20 -36.37 13.11
C GLN A 88 46.71 -36.55 12.91
N LYS A 89 47.34 -35.81 11.99
CA LYS A 89 48.81 -35.87 11.77
C LYS A 89 49.60 -35.22 12.91
N GLU A 90 49.00 -34.25 13.58
CA GLU A 90 49.62 -33.42 14.63
C GLU A 90 49.04 -33.71 16.02
N CYS A 91 48.03 -34.57 16.10
CA CYS A 91 47.31 -34.85 17.33
C CYS A 91 48.21 -35.60 18.34
N PRO A 92 48.43 -35.04 19.55
CA PRO A 92 49.13 -35.74 20.60
C PRO A 92 48.29 -36.95 21.05
N ARG A 93 48.81 -38.16 20.83
CA ARG A 93 48.14 -39.39 21.28
C ARG A 93 48.27 -39.50 22.79
N ILE A 94 47.15 -39.69 23.49
CA ILE A 94 47.08 -39.87 24.95
C ILE A 94 48.04 -40.92 25.51
N ASN A 95 48.48 -41.89 24.70
CA ASN A 95 49.35 -42.99 25.14
C ASN A 95 50.86 -42.67 25.26
N GLN A 96 51.34 -41.47 24.89
CA GLN A 96 52.79 -41.17 24.98
C GLN A 96 53.22 -40.44 26.26
N GLN A 97 52.30 -39.91 27.07
CA GLN A 97 52.69 -39.03 28.18
C GLN A 97 52.99 -39.76 29.51
N ASN A 98 52.69 -41.06 29.61
CA ASN A 98 52.78 -41.81 30.88
C ASN A 98 54.10 -42.58 31.11
N GLN A 99 55.11 -42.49 30.23
CA GLN A 99 56.34 -43.30 30.38
C GLN A 99 57.53 -42.60 31.07
N ASN A 100 57.47 -41.30 31.42
CA ASN A 100 58.69 -40.54 31.74
C ASN A 100 58.72 -39.79 33.09
N VAL A 101 57.96 -40.18 34.12
CA VAL A 101 57.88 -39.42 35.40
C VAL A 101 58.48 -40.13 36.61
N ASN A 102 59.35 -41.13 36.44
CA ASN A 102 59.96 -41.83 37.60
C ASN A 102 61.46 -41.58 37.83
N ASN A 103 62.11 -40.60 37.18
CA ASN A 103 63.56 -40.50 37.32
C ASN A 103 64.11 -39.06 37.25
N ARG A 104 63.95 -38.27 38.34
CA ARG A 104 64.90 -37.21 38.80
C ARG A 104 64.24 -36.32 39.89
N MET A 105 64.35 -36.73 41.14
CA MET A 105 64.20 -35.84 42.29
C MET A 105 65.58 -35.67 42.93
N SER A 106 66.26 -34.54 42.69
CA SER A 106 67.21 -33.93 43.68
C SER A 106 67.97 -32.68 43.19
N VAL A 107 67.72 -32.12 42.00
CA VAL A 107 68.40 -30.87 41.57
C VAL A 107 67.36 -29.97 40.93
N SER A 108 66.82 -28.99 41.67
CA SER A 108 66.11 -27.78 41.16
C SER A 108 64.98 -27.29 42.10
N MET A 109 65.19 -27.07 43.40
CA MET A 109 64.19 -26.32 44.18
C MET A 109 64.22 -24.83 43.81
N ASP A 110 65.39 -24.17 43.84
CA ASP A 110 65.56 -22.75 43.45
C ASP A 110 65.23 -22.41 41.98
N ARG A 111 65.44 -23.36 41.06
CA ARG A 111 65.14 -23.17 39.62
C ARG A 111 63.67 -23.39 39.30
N LEU A 112 62.99 -24.27 40.04
CA LEU A 112 61.53 -24.42 39.95
C LEU A 112 60.86 -23.19 40.55
N ASP A 113 61.36 -22.68 41.68
CA ASP A 113 60.81 -21.51 42.39
C ASP A 113 60.83 -20.24 41.53
N ARG A 114 61.97 -19.93 40.88
CA ARG A 114 62.07 -18.82 39.92
C ARG A 114 61.20 -18.99 38.67
N GLN A 115 60.92 -20.23 38.26
CA GLN A 115 60.07 -20.52 37.11
C GLN A 115 58.58 -20.41 37.49
N SER A 116 58.20 -20.76 38.72
CA SER A 116 56.88 -20.49 39.27
C SER A 116 56.64 -18.99 39.49
N ASP A 117 57.62 -18.24 39.98
CA ASP A 117 57.51 -16.78 40.14
C ASP A 117 57.32 -16.06 38.80
N GLN A 118 58.08 -16.45 37.77
CA GLN A 118 57.91 -15.91 36.43
C GLN A 118 56.51 -16.22 35.86
N ARG A 119 56.00 -17.43 36.11
CA ARG A 119 54.64 -17.82 35.70
C ARG A 119 53.57 -17.07 36.47
N LEU A 120 53.77 -16.83 37.77
CA LEU A 120 52.87 -16.06 38.60
C LEU A 120 52.78 -14.61 38.11
N LEU A 121 53.92 -13.98 37.80
CA LEU A 121 53.97 -12.62 37.22
C LEU A 121 53.21 -12.52 35.89
N VAL A 122 53.34 -13.52 35.02
CA VAL A 122 52.59 -13.56 33.75
C VAL A 122 51.08 -13.68 34.01
N ILE A 123 50.67 -14.55 34.94
CA ILE A 123 49.26 -14.69 35.32
C ILE A 123 48.71 -13.40 35.92
N GLU A 124 49.46 -12.73 36.80
CA GLU A 124 49.05 -11.44 37.37
C GLU A 124 48.89 -10.36 36.30
N GLN A 125 49.80 -10.32 35.33
CA GLN A 125 49.71 -9.44 34.17
C GLN A 125 48.48 -9.76 33.31
N ASP A 126 48.23 -11.03 33.02
CA ASP A 126 47.08 -11.48 32.24
C ASP A 126 45.76 -11.14 32.96
N VAL A 127 45.70 -11.34 34.27
CA VAL A 127 44.55 -10.94 35.10
C VAL A 127 44.35 -9.42 35.08
N GLY A 128 45.44 -8.63 35.08
CA GLY A 128 45.39 -7.18 34.90
C GLY A 128 44.83 -6.77 33.53
N THR A 129 45.27 -7.45 32.48
CA THR A 129 44.81 -7.25 31.10
C THR A 129 43.33 -7.59 30.97
N ILE A 130 42.91 -8.77 31.45
CA ILE A 130 41.51 -9.22 31.43
C ILE A 130 40.62 -8.23 32.16
N ARG A 131 41.04 -7.73 33.33
CA ARG A 131 40.29 -6.74 34.09
C ARG A 131 40.11 -5.43 33.31
N SER A 132 41.14 -5.00 32.60
CA SER A 132 41.11 -3.77 31.80
C SER A 132 40.18 -3.91 30.59
N VAL A 133 40.25 -5.04 29.89
CA VAL A 133 39.36 -5.38 28.78
C VAL A 133 37.91 -5.49 29.25
N LEU A 134 37.66 -6.16 30.39
CA LEU A 134 36.31 -6.28 30.96
C LEU A 134 35.72 -4.92 31.32
N ASN A 135 36.52 -4.05 31.95
CA ASN A 135 36.06 -2.70 32.29
C ASN A 135 35.71 -1.88 31.04
N GLU A 136 36.48 -2.04 29.97
CA GLU A 136 36.21 -1.38 28.70
C GLU A 136 34.93 -1.93 28.04
N GLU A 137 34.74 -3.24 28.03
CA GLU A 137 33.52 -3.90 27.54
C GLU A 137 32.28 -3.42 28.33
N ILE A 138 32.39 -3.28 29.66
CA ILE A 138 31.31 -2.74 30.50
C ILE A 138 30.98 -1.30 30.10
N ARG A 139 31.99 -0.45 29.85
CA ARG A 139 31.77 0.93 29.39
C ARG A 139 31.08 0.97 28.02
N GLN A 140 31.55 0.16 27.08
CA GLN A 140 30.95 0.08 25.74
C GLN A 140 29.49 -0.39 25.79
N ARG A 141 29.19 -1.40 26.61
CA ARG A 141 27.80 -1.85 26.83
C ARG A 141 26.91 -0.76 27.41
N LEU A 142 27.43 0.06 28.34
CA LEU A 142 26.67 1.17 28.91
C LEU A 142 26.32 2.23 27.86
N HIS A 143 27.27 2.53 26.95
CA HIS A 143 27.01 3.41 25.81
C HIS A 143 25.94 2.84 24.88
N LEU A 144 26.06 1.57 24.49
CA LEU A 144 25.06 0.91 23.64
C LEU A 144 23.66 0.89 24.27
N ILE A 145 23.56 0.65 25.58
CA ILE A 145 22.27 0.70 26.30
C ILE A 145 21.66 2.10 26.19
N THR A 146 22.48 3.14 26.34
CA THR A 146 22.03 4.54 26.24
C THR A 146 21.54 4.85 24.83
N ASP A 147 22.31 4.47 23.81
CA ASP A 147 21.98 4.71 22.40
C ASP A 147 20.70 3.97 21.99
N VAL A 148 20.55 2.71 22.39
CA VAL A 148 19.31 1.94 22.19
C VAL A 148 18.13 2.62 22.90
N GLY A 149 18.35 3.17 24.11
CA GLY A 149 17.34 3.95 24.81
C GLY A 149 16.90 5.19 24.04
N ASN A 150 17.85 5.91 23.42
CA ASN A 150 17.56 7.08 22.60
C ASN A 150 16.82 6.71 21.30
N ILE A 151 17.25 5.64 20.62
CA ILE A 151 16.56 5.13 19.42
C ILE A 151 15.12 4.74 19.75
N ARG A 152 14.86 4.07 20.89
CA ARG A 152 13.49 3.74 21.31
C ARG A 152 12.63 4.97 21.51
N LYS A 153 13.16 6.02 22.14
CA LYS A 153 12.43 7.30 22.32
C LYS A 153 12.14 7.97 20.98
N GLN A 154 13.09 7.97 20.05
CA GLN A 154 12.89 8.52 18.71
C GLN A 154 11.81 7.75 17.94
N ASN A 155 11.86 6.42 17.97
CA ASN A 155 10.84 5.58 17.35
C ASN A 155 9.45 5.87 17.92
N GLN A 156 9.32 6.04 19.24
CA GLN A 156 8.04 6.40 19.86
C GLN A 156 7.48 7.72 19.30
N VAL A 157 8.32 8.74 19.15
CA VAL A 157 7.91 10.03 18.56
C VAL A 157 7.46 9.84 17.11
N VAL A 158 8.18 9.03 16.32
CA VAL A 158 7.81 8.72 14.93
C VAL A 158 6.47 7.98 14.87
N GLU A 159 6.23 7.02 15.75
CA GLU A 159 4.95 6.30 15.84
C GLU A 159 3.80 7.24 16.18
N ASP A 160 4.02 8.18 17.12
CA ASP A 160 3.03 9.18 17.49
C ASP A 160 2.70 10.11 16.32
N TRP A 161 3.71 10.62 15.64
CA TRP A 161 3.54 11.45 14.44
C TRP A 161 2.84 10.70 13.31
N THR A 162 3.18 9.43 13.12
CA THR A 162 2.55 8.56 12.10
C THR A 162 1.06 8.43 12.38
N ARG A 163 0.69 8.07 13.61
CA ARG A 163 -0.71 7.94 14.03
C ARG A 163 -1.48 9.25 13.90
N ASP A 164 -0.90 10.37 14.32
CA ASP A 164 -1.54 11.68 14.24
C ASP A 164 -1.73 12.11 12.78
N THR A 165 -0.75 11.82 11.91
CA THR A 165 -0.83 12.07 10.46
C THR A 165 -1.90 11.21 9.81
N GLU A 166 -1.96 9.92 10.14
CA GLU A 166 -2.99 9.00 9.65
C GLU A 166 -4.40 9.48 10.03
N LYS A 167 -4.58 9.92 11.29
CA LYS A 167 -5.84 10.49 11.75
C LYS A 167 -6.23 11.74 10.96
N ALA A 168 -5.29 12.66 10.73
CA ALA A 168 -5.55 13.87 9.96
C ALA A 168 -5.90 13.57 8.49
N LEU A 169 -5.23 12.58 7.89
CA LEU A 169 -5.54 12.13 6.53
C LEU A 169 -6.93 11.49 6.42
N GLU A 170 -7.33 10.71 7.42
CA GLU A 170 -8.66 10.11 7.46
C GLU A 170 -9.76 11.17 7.60
N GLU A 171 -9.54 12.17 8.45
CA GLU A 171 -10.47 13.29 8.61
C GLU A 171 -10.59 14.12 7.32
N LEU A 172 -9.48 14.42 6.65
CA LEU A 172 -9.49 15.08 5.34
C LEU A 172 -10.22 14.26 4.27
N ARG A 173 -9.99 12.94 4.24
CA ARG A 173 -10.70 12.03 3.33
C ARG A 173 -12.21 12.10 3.55
N HIS A 174 -12.64 12.03 4.81
CA HIS A 174 -14.06 12.12 5.16
C HIS A 174 -14.67 13.46 4.72
N GLN A 175 -13.99 14.57 4.97
CA GLN A 175 -14.44 15.91 4.55
C GLN A 175 -14.53 16.04 3.03
N MET A 176 -13.56 15.48 2.29
CA MET A 176 -13.62 15.47 0.82
C MET A 176 -14.79 14.66 0.29
N ASP A 177 -15.07 13.50 0.88
CA ASP A 177 -16.21 12.67 0.48
C ASP A 177 -17.55 13.38 0.78
N GLU A 178 -17.67 14.02 1.94
CA GLU A 178 -18.84 14.82 2.30
C GLU A 178 -19.04 16.01 1.33
N GLU A 179 -17.99 16.76 1.04
CA GLU A 179 -18.04 17.87 0.08
C GLU A 179 -18.36 17.40 -1.35
N THR A 180 -17.83 16.25 -1.76
CA THR A 180 -18.13 15.66 -3.07
C THR A 180 -19.62 15.31 -3.18
N ASN A 181 -20.17 14.68 -2.15
CA ASN A 181 -21.59 14.33 -2.08
C ASN A 181 -22.48 15.57 -2.06
N ARG A 182 -22.10 16.59 -1.26
CA ARG A 182 -22.82 17.86 -1.18
C ARG A 182 -22.83 18.59 -2.52
N ARG A 183 -21.69 18.65 -3.21
CA ARG A 183 -21.59 19.27 -4.55
C ARG A 183 -22.40 18.51 -5.58
N ALA A 184 -22.36 17.18 -5.57
CA ALA A 184 -23.19 16.37 -6.45
C ALA A 184 -24.68 16.69 -6.27
N PHE A 185 -25.15 16.78 -5.03
CA PHE A 185 -26.52 17.17 -4.71
C PHE A 185 -26.87 18.57 -5.24
N VAL A 186 -26.01 19.57 -5.00
CA VAL A 186 -26.25 20.95 -5.48
C VAL A 186 -26.28 21.03 -7.01
N ILE A 187 -25.41 20.30 -7.70
CA ILE A 187 -25.39 20.25 -9.16
C ILE A 187 -26.68 19.65 -9.70
N GLU A 188 -27.14 18.55 -9.11
CA GLU A 188 -28.40 17.90 -9.51
C GLU A 188 -29.60 18.84 -9.29
N GLN A 189 -29.68 19.49 -8.14
CA GLN A 189 -30.74 20.45 -7.85
C GLN A 189 -30.73 21.63 -8.83
N ASN A 190 -29.56 22.21 -9.09
CA ASN A 190 -29.43 23.30 -10.06
C ASN A 190 -29.83 22.87 -11.48
N HIS A 191 -29.52 21.63 -11.86
CA HIS A 191 -29.94 21.10 -13.16
C HIS A 191 -31.48 21.02 -13.25
N LEU A 192 -32.14 20.51 -12.20
CA LEU A 192 -33.60 20.47 -12.13
C LEU A 192 -34.22 21.87 -12.17
N ASP A 193 -33.66 22.83 -11.43
CA ASP A 193 -34.17 24.21 -11.39
C ASP A 193 -34.02 24.90 -12.76
N VAL A 194 -32.89 24.69 -13.44
CA VAL A 194 -32.66 25.22 -14.80
C VAL A 194 -33.63 24.60 -15.79
N GLN A 195 -33.83 23.28 -15.72
CA GLN A 195 -34.77 22.58 -16.60
C GLN A 195 -36.20 23.11 -16.40
N TYR A 196 -36.63 23.26 -15.15
CA TYR A 196 -37.93 23.85 -14.82
C TYR A 196 -38.11 25.27 -15.38
N CYS A 197 -37.08 26.11 -15.27
CA CYS A 197 -37.10 27.45 -15.85
C CYS A 197 -37.19 27.42 -17.38
N CYS A 198 -36.49 26.50 -18.04
CA CYS A 198 -36.57 26.31 -19.48
C CYS A 198 -37.98 25.90 -19.92
N ASP A 199 -38.61 24.95 -19.22
CA ASP A 199 -39.95 24.47 -19.52
C ASP A 199 -41.00 25.60 -19.41
N ILE A 200 -40.91 26.41 -18.35
CA ILE A 200 -41.79 27.59 -18.18
C ILE A 200 -41.55 28.59 -19.30
N THR A 201 -40.29 28.90 -19.60
CA THR A 201 -39.94 29.89 -20.63
C THR A 201 -40.45 29.46 -22.00
N GLN A 202 -40.35 28.16 -22.32
CA GLN A 202 -40.86 27.58 -23.56
C GLN A 202 -42.39 27.66 -23.62
N SER A 203 -43.08 27.31 -22.53
CA SER A 203 -44.55 27.43 -22.46
C SER A 203 -45.02 28.87 -22.64
N LEU A 204 -44.38 29.84 -21.98
CA LEU A 204 -44.70 31.26 -22.14
C LEU A 204 -44.44 31.76 -23.56
N LYS A 205 -43.34 31.32 -24.17
CA LYS A 205 -43.03 31.64 -25.57
C LYS A 205 -44.12 31.13 -26.51
N GLU A 206 -44.58 29.90 -26.33
CA GLU A 206 -45.67 29.32 -27.14
C GLU A 206 -46.98 30.08 -26.97
N GLN A 207 -47.33 30.46 -25.74
CA GLN A 207 -48.51 31.27 -25.46
C GLN A 207 -48.45 32.64 -26.14
N VAL A 208 -47.32 33.33 -26.05
CA VAL A 208 -47.11 34.63 -26.72
C VAL A 208 -47.19 34.48 -28.23
N GLN A 209 -46.59 33.43 -28.80
CA GLN A 209 -46.66 33.16 -30.24
C GLN A 209 -48.11 32.94 -30.69
N SER A 210 -48.89 32.15 -29.95
CA SER A 210 -50.31 31.93 -30.26
C SER A 210 -51.10 33.24 -30.26
N ARG A 211 -50.87 34.11 -29.27
CA ARG A 211 -51.52 35.43 -29.19
C ARG A 211 -51.12 36.36 -30.34
N LEU A 212 -49.86 36.31 -30.75
CA LEU A 212 -49.38 37.08 -31.89
C LEU A 212 -50.03 36.60 -33.19
N ASP A 213 -50.13 35.29 -33.40
CA ASP A 213 -50.77 34.71 -34.57
C ASP A 213 -52.28 35.04 -34.62
N GLU A 214 -52.96 35.02 -33.48
CA GLU A 214 -54.34 35.49 -33.33
C GLU A 214 -54.49 36.97 -33.71
N ALA A 215 -53.64 37.83 -33.15
CA ALA A 215 -53.67 39.27 -33.44
C ALA A 215 -53.40 39.55 -34.93
N GLN A 216 -52.46 38.83 -35.55
CA GLN A 216 -52.17 38.97 -36.97
C GLN A 216 -53.37 38.56 -37.84
N LYS A 217 -54.09 37.50 -37.48
CA LYS A 217 -55.33 37.11 -38.18
C LYS A 217 -56.40 38.20 -38.07
N LEU A 218 -56.58 38.79 -36.90
CA LEU A 218 -57.55 39.87 -36.69
C LEU A 218 -57.16 41.14 -37.48
N ILE A 219 -55.88 41.50 -37.52
CA ILE A 219 -55.38 42.61 -38.34
C ILE A 219 -55.66 42.36 -39.82
N ASN A 220 -55.33 41.17 -40.32
CA ASN A 220 -55.56 40.81 -41.73
C ASN A 220 -57.06 40.85 -42.08
N GLN A 221 -57.92 40.37 -41.19
CA GLN A 221 -59.37 40.44 -41.38
C GLN A 221 -59.85 41.89 -41.44
N LEU A 222 -59.44 42.74 -40.48
CA LEU A 222 -59.80 44.14 -40.46
C LEU A 222 -59.30 44.88 -41.71
N SER A 223 -58.08 44.58 -42.19
CA SER A 223 -57.56 45.14 -43.44
C SER A 223 -58.43 44.74 -44.65
N ALA A 224 -58.92 43.50 -44.70
CA ALA A 224 -59.84 43.05 -45.75
C ALA A 224 -61.18 43.79 -45.67
N ASP A 225 -61.76 43.91 -44.47
CA ASP A 225 -63.04 44.59 -44.25
C ASP A 225 -62.95 46.08 -44.61
N VAL A 226 -61.86 46.75 -44.22
CA VAL A 226 -61.58 48.15 -44.60
C VAL A 226 -61.47 48.30 -46.11
N THR A 227 -60.77 47.39 -46.78
CA THR A 227 -60.64 47.42 -48.26
C THR A 227 -62.01 47.21 -48.93
N PHE A 228 -62.82 46.28 -48.42
CA PHE A 228 -64.17 46.04 -48.90
C PHE A 228 -65.05 47.29 -48.76
N HIS A 229 -65.07 47.91 -47.58
CA HIS A 229 -65.85 49.13 -47.34
C HIS A 229 -65.33 50.31 -48.16
N GLN A 230 -64.02 50.44 -48.36
CA GLN A 230 -63.45 51.46 -49.23
C GLN A 230 -63.93 51.30 -50.67
N ASN A 231 -63.92 50.08 -51.20
CA ASN A 231 -64.42 49.81 -52.55
C ASN A 231 -65.92 50.11 -52.68
N GLN A 232 -66.72 49.71 -51.68
CA GLN A 232 -68.15 50.01 -51.65
C GLN A 232 -68.42 51.52 -51.63
N LEU A 233 -67.64 52.30 -50.88
CA LEU A 233 -67.74 53.76 -50.88
C LEU A 233 -67.37 54.34 -52.24
N ASN A 234 -66.28 53.87 -52.86
CA ASN A 234 -65.88 54.30 -54.20
C ASN A 234 -66.98 54.01 -55.24
N ASP A 235 -67.60 52.83 -55.20
CA ASP A 235 -68.71 52.47 -56.09
C ASP A 235 -69.93 53.37 -55.87
N ASN A 236 -70.25 53.69 -54.61
CA ASN A 236 -71.35 54.59 -54.28
C ASN A 236 -71.08 56.03 -54.75
N ILE A 237 -69.83 56.51 -54.63
CA ILE A 237 -69.41 57.81 -55.16
C ILE A 237 -69.62 57.85 -56.68
N LEU A 238 -69.14 56.83 -57.40
CA LEU A 238 -69.30 56.76 -58.85
C LEU A 238 -70.78 56.79 -59.29
N LYS A 239 -71.65 56.04 -58.62
CA LYS A 239 -73.10 56.05 -58.88
C LYS A 239 -73.73 57.43 -58.62
N LEU A 240 -73.30 58.13 -57.57
CA LEU A 240 -73.77 59.47 -57.28
C LEU A 240 -73.30 60.46 -58.35
N GLU A 241 -72.05 60.36 -58.80
CA GLU A 241 -71.52 61.16 -59.91
C GLU A 241 -72.33 60.94 -61.20
N GLU A 242 -72.67 59.69 -61.54
CA GLU A 242 -73.52 59.35 -62.69
C GLU A 242 -74.93 59.96 -62.57
N LEU A 243 -75.57 59.86 -61.40
CA LEU A 243 -76.89 60.43 -61.15
C LEU A 243 -76.90 61.96 -61.22
N ILE A 244 -75.86 62.62 -60.71
CA ILE A 244 -75.70 64.08 -60.80
C ILE A 244 -75.57 64.48 -62.26
N PHE A 245 -74.71 63.80 -63.04
CA PHE A 245 -74.53 64.08 -64.45
C PHE A 245 -75.84 63.91 -65.26
N GLU A 246 -76.59 62.85 -64.99
CA GLU A 246 -77.89 62.61 -65.63
C GLU A 246 -78.93 63.68 -65.24
N ASN A 247 -78.96 64.11 -63.98
CA ASN A 247 -79.83 65.18 -63.52
C ASN A 247 -79.48 66.53 -64.18
N GLU A 248 -78.19 66.84 -64.31
CA GLU A 248 -77.71 68.02 -65.04
C GLU A 248 -78.08 67.97 -66.52
N ARG A 249 -78.08 66.79 -67.14
CA ARG A 249 -78.51 66.59 -68.53
C ARG A 249 -80.02 66.82 -68.71
N LEU A 250 -80.85 66.34 -67.78
CA LEU A 250 -82.31 66.50 -67.84
C LEU A 250 -82.80 67.93 -67.54
N ASN A 251 -82.00 68.72 -66.82
CA ASN A 251 -82.33 70.10 -66.44
C ASN A 251 -81.72 71.18 -67.35
N ARG A 252 -81.08 70.80 -68.47
CA ARG A 252 -80.63 71.71 -69.54
C ARG A 252 -81.56 71.63 -70.74
#